data_AF-A0A7Y1VHV5-F1
#
_entry.id   AF-A0A7Y1VHV5-F1
#
_cell.length_a   1.000
_cell.length_b   1.000
_cell.length_c   1.000
_cell.angle_alpha   90.00
_cell.angle_beta   90.00
_cell.angle_gamma   90.00
#
_symmetry.space_group_name_H-M   'P 1'
#
loop_
_entity.id
_entity.type
_entity.pdbx_description
1 polymer ?
#
loop_
_entity_poly.entity_id
_entity_poly.type
_entity_poly.pdbx_seq_one_letter_code
_entity_poly.pdbx_strand_id
1 'polypeptide(L)'
;EGASHAAAAYLADTPPDHPLASPVFADLTGLPPLLIHVGDSEILIDDAKRLARSADEAGVDVKLEVWRDQIHVFHALGPFSPIARQALDAIADFAERQVIVEPLPA
;
A
#
# COMPACT_ATOMS: atom_id res chain seq x y z
N GLU A 1 8.27 -13.53 15.03
CA GLU A 1 7.23 -14.33 15.72
C GLU A 1 5.82 -13.73 15.59
N GLY A 2 5.61 -12.44 15.87
CA GLY A 2 4.28 -11.81 15.76
C GLY A 2 3.62 -11.88 14.38
N ALA A 3 4.34 -11.51 13.31
CA ALA A 3 3.80 -11.54 11.94
C ALA A 3 3.39 -12.95 11.48
N SER A 4 4.20 -13.97 11.81
CA SER A 4 3.88 -15.37 11.49
C SER A 4 2.66 -15.88 12.24
N HIS A 5 2.44 -15.42 13.49
CA HIS A 5 1.26 -15.77 14.25
C HIS A 5 -0.02 -15.13 13.68
N ALA A 6 0.06 -13.84 13.31
CA ALA A 6 -1.05 -13.16 12.64
C ALA A 6 -1.39 -13.80 11.29
N ALA A 7 -0.37 -14.18 10.51
CA ALA A 7 -0.55 -14.90 9.25
C ALA A 7 -1.25 -16.24 9.46
N ALA A 8 -0.80 -17.04 10.44
CA ALA A 8 -1.44 -18.33 10.75
C ALA A 8 -2.91 -18.18 11.16
N ALA A 9 -3.22 -17.17 11.99
CA ALA A 9 -4.59 -16.88 12.41
C ALA A 9 -5.49 -16.44 11.25
N TYR A 10 -4.95 -15.66 10.31
CA TYR A 10 -5.69 -15.20 9.13
C TYR A 10 -5.90 -16.32 8.09
N LEU A 11 -4.87 -17.12 7.83
CA LEU A 11 -4.89 -18.14 6.79
C LEU A 11 -5.78 -19.33 7.14
N ALA A 12 -5.83 -19.74 8.41
CA ALA A 12 -6.39 -21.03 8.81
C ALA A 12 -5.83 -22.15 7.92
N ASP A 13 -6.68 -22.77 7.08
CA ASP A 13 -6.28 -23.83 6.13
C ASP A 13 -5.90 -23.31 4.73
N THR A 14 -5.98 -21.99 4.51
CA THR A 14 -5.62 -21.36 3.23
C THR A 14 -4.10 -21.42 3.02
N PRO A 15 -3.62 -21.86 1.84
CA PRO A 15 -2.20 -21.83 1.53
C PRO A 15 -1.61 -20.42 1.67
N PRO A 16 -0.39 -20.25 2.23
CA PRO A 16 0.20 -18.93 2.45
C PRO A 16 0.51 -18.16 1.16
N ASP A 17 0.63 -18.86 0.04
CA ASP A 17 0.83 -18.30 -1.30
C ASP A 17 -0.48 -18.10 -2.07
N HIS A 18 -1.63 -18.36 -1.45
CA HIS A 18 -2.92 -18.14 -2.09
C HIS A 18 -3.05 -16.64 -2.48
N PRO A 19 -3.35 -16.31 -3.76
CA PRO A 19 -3.22 -14.94 -4.28
C PRO A 19 -4.13 -13.92 -3.60
N LEU A 20 -5.29 -14.36 -3.09
CA LEU A 20 -6.20 -13.47 -2.33
C LEU A 20 -5.76 -13.23 -0.88
N ALA A 21 -4.89 -14.07 -0.34
CA ALA A 21 -4.32 -13.88 1.00
C ALA A 21 -2.96 -13.16 0.93
N SER A 22 -2.16 -13.48 -0.09
CA SER A 22 -0.85 -12.88 -0.37
C SER A 22 -0.83 -12.30 -1.79
N PRO A 23 -1.29 -11.06 -1.99
CA PRO A 23 -1.45 -10.43 -3.32
C PRO A 23 -0.17 -10.32 -4.15
N VAL A 24 1.00 -10.49 -3.53
CA VAL A 24 2.28 -10.58 -4.23
C VAL A 24 2.38 -11.78 -5.19
N PHE A 25 1.46 -12.74 -5.09
CA PHE A 25 1.30 -13.88 -5.99
C PHE A 25 0.08 -13.77 -6.92
N ALA A 26 -0.68 -12.67 -6.84
CA ALA A 26 -1.86 -12.46 -7.66
C ALA A 26 -1.50 -11.94 -9.06
N ASP A 27 -2.38 -12.18 -10.03
CA ASP A 27 -2.40 -11.43 -11.28
C ASP A 27 -2.98 -10.03 -11.00
N LEU A 28 -2.18 -8.99 -11.27
CA LEU A 28 -2.52 -7.60 -11.00
C LEU A 28 -3.05 -6.88 -12.26
N THR A 29 -3.16 -7.59 -13.38
CA THR A 29 -3.62 -7.02 -14.65
C THR A 29 -5.01 -6.39 -14.51
N GLY A 30 -5.17 -5.16 -14.99
CA GLY A 30 -6.45 -4.45 -15.00
C GLY A 30 -6.84 -3.80 -13.67
N LEU A 31 -5.97 -3.83 -12.65
CA LEU A 31 -6.16 -3.00 -11.46
C LEU A 31 -6.12 -1.49 -11.81
N PRO A 32 -6.83 -0.64 -11.05
CA PRO A 32 -6.71 0.81 -11.20
C PRO A 32 -5.31 1.28 -10.77
N PRO A 33 -4.95 2.55 -11.06
CA PRO A 33 -3.68 3.11 -10.61
C PRO A 33 -3.47 2.93 -9.11
N LEU A 34 -2.24 2.62 -8.70
CA LEU A 34 -1.87 2.31 -7.32
C LEU A 34 -0.89 3.36 -6.77
N LEU A 35 -1.19 3.86 -5.57
CA LEU A 35 -0.23 4.56 -4.73
C LEU A 35 0.18 3.64 -3.58
N ILE A 36 1.48 3.40 -3.44
CA ILE A 36 2.06 2.55 -2.39
C ILE A 36 3.01 3.42 -1.55
N HIS A 37 2.68 3.64 -0.28
CA HIS A 37 3.57 4.29 0.69
C HIS A 37 4.21 3.23 1.59
N VAL A 38 5.49 3.40 1.88
CA VAL A 38 6.19 2.56 2.86
C VAL A 38 7.29 3.36 3.55
N GLY A 39 7.53 3.13 4.83
CA GLY A 39 8.72 3.63 5.50
C GLY A 39 9.97 2.82 5.12
N ASP A 40 11.16 3.41 5.21
CA ASP A 40 12.41 2.63 5.08
C ASP A 40 12.86 1.95 6.38
N SER A 41 12.22 2.30 7.49
CA SER A 41 12.51 1.79 8.83
C SER A 41 11.44 0.79 9.29
N GLU A 42 10.96 -0.06 8.37
CA GLU A 42 10.01 -1.13 8.64
C GLU A 42 10.32 -2.41 7.85
N ILE A 43 9.85 -3.55 8.38
CA ILE A 43 10.14 -4.88 7.81
C ILE A 43 9.39 -5.18 6.51
N LEU A 44 8.36 -4.40 6.15
CA LEU A 44 7.50 -4.63 4.98
C LEU A 44 7.95 -3.85 3.73
N ILE A 45 9.10 -3.16 3.78
CA ILE A 45 9.63 -2.42 2.64
C ILE A 45 9.83 -3.30 1.40
N ASP A 46 10.29 -4.53 1.57
CA ASP A 46 10.52 -5.43 0.44
C ASP A 46 9.21 -5.95 -0.16
N ASP A 47 8.16 -6.12 0.65
CA ASP A 47 6.82 -6.46 0.18
C ASP A 47 6.24 -5.31 -0.66
N ALA A 48 6.33 -4.07 -0.17
CA ALA A 48 5.90 -2.89 -0.92
C ALA A 48 6.63 -2.75 -2.26
N LYS A 49 7.96 -2.92 -2.26
CA LYS A 49 8.78 -2.91 -3.48
C LYS A 49 8.42 -4.05 -4.43
N ARG A 50 8.13 -5.24 -3.92
CA ARG A 50 7.78 -6.40 -4.74
C ARG A 50 6.40 -6.24 -5.36
N LEU A 51 5.41 -5.77 -4.60
CA LEU A 51 4.09 -5.44 -5.12
C LEU A 51 4.16 -4.35 -6.20
N ALA A 52 4.93 -3.29 -5.96
CA ALA A 52 5.11 -2.22 -6.94
C ALA A 52 5.69 -2.74 -8.27
N ARG A 53 6.74 -3.57 -8.21
CA ARG A 53 7.31 -4.19 -9.43
C ARG A 53 6.30 -5.09 -10.14
N SER A 54 5.60 -5.95 -9.40
CA SER A 54 4.58 -6.83 -9.99
C SER A 54 3.45 -6.05 -10.65
N ALA A 55 3.04 -4.92 -10.08
CA ALA A 55 2.01 -4.06 -10.66
C ALA A 55 2.49 -3.38 -11.95
N ASP A 56 3.71 -2.84 -11.94
CA ASP A 56 4.35 -2.24 -13.12
C ASP A 56 4.50 -3.25 -14.26
N GLU A 57 4.97 -4.47 -13.95
CA GLU A 57 5.08 -5.58 -14.92
C GLU A 57 3.73 -6.02 -15.50
N ALA A 58 2.64 -5.86 -14.74
CA ALA A 58 1.27 -6.11 -15.17
C ALA A 58 0.64 -4.93 -15.94
N GLY A 59 1.39 -3.85 -16.18
CA GLY A 59 0.92 -2.67 -16.91
C GLY A 59 0.03 -1.73 -16.09
N VAL A 60 0.04 -1.83 -14.76
CA VAL A 60 -0.69 -0.93 -13.86
C VAL A 60 0.14 0.34 -13.62
N ASP A 61 -0.48 1.51 -13.70
CA ASP A 61 0.16 2.76 -13.29
C ASP A 61 0.39 2.74 -11.78
N VAL A 62 1.65 2.63 -11.36
CA VAL A 62 2.02 2.47 -9.96
C VAL A 62 3.03 3.52 -9.51
N LYS A 63 2.73 4.17 -8.40
CA LYS A 63 3.63 5.09 -7.71
C LYS A 63 4.03 4.50 -6.37
N LEU A 64 5.30 4.14 -6.23
CA LEU A 64 5.90 3.76 -4.95
C LEU A 64 6.62 4.95 -4.32
N GLU A 65 6.24 5.31 -3.09
CA GLU A 65 6.91 6.32 -2.28
C GLU A 65 7.52 5.68 -1.04
N VAL A 66 8.86 5.69 -0.97
CA VAL A 66 9.62 5.25 0.19
C VAL A 66 9.96 6.45 1.05
N TRP A 67 9.42 6.48 2.26
CA TRP A 67 9.55 7.58 3.20
C TRP A 67 10.69 7.33 4.18
N ARG A 68 11.69 8.21 4.12
CA ARG A 68 12.93 8.07 4.89
C ARG A 68 12.70 8.19 6.39
N ASP A 69 13.37 7.33 7.15
CA ASP A 69 13.36 7.27 8.62
C ASP A 69 11.94 7.09 9.21
N GLN A 70 11.00 6.55 8.42
CA GLN A 70 9.61 6.33 8.84
C GLN A 70 9.35 4.87 9.20
N ILE A 71 8.56 4.67 10.26
CA ILE A 71 8.12 3.36 10.76
C ILE A 71 6.82 2.92 10.08
N HIS A 72 6.45 1.66 10.35
CA HIS A 72 5.20 1.08 9.87
C HIS A 72 3.98 1.94 10.22
N VAL A 73 3.22 2.34 9.19
CA VAL A 73 2.00 3.17 9.29
C VAL A 73 2.25 4.50 10.01
N PHE A 74 3.40 5.14 9.77
CA PHE A 74 3.74 6.46 10.33
C PHE A 74 2.66 7.54 10.09
N HIS A 75 1.81 7.38 9.07
CA HIS A 75 0.65 8.24 8.78
C HIS A 75 -0.27 8.45 10.00
N ALA A 76 -0.39 7.45 10.88
CA ALA A 76 -1.19 7.55 12.11
C ALA A 76 -0.67 8.65 13.07
N LEU A 77 0.58 9.08 12.89
CA LEU A 77 1.20 10.18 13.63
C LEU A 77 0.89 11.57 13.03
N GLY A 78 -0.01 11.68 12.05
CA GLY A 78 -0.37 12.93 11.35
C GLY A 78 -0.71 14.15 12.25
N PRO A 79 -1.28 13.99 13.46
CA PRO A 79 -1.45 15.11 14.38
C PRO A 79 -0.14 15.65 14.98
N PHE A 80 0.94 14.84 14.98
CA PHE A 80 2.19 15.11 15.70
C PHE A 80 3.44 15.12 14.81
N SER A 81 3.34 14.64 13.56
CA SER A 81 4.45 14.54 12.62
C SER A 81 4.13 15.30 11.32
N PRO A 82 4.90 16.34 10.97
CA PRO A 82 4.77 17.03 9.69
C PRO A 82 4.98 16.10 8.50
N ILE A 83 5.89 15.12 8.61
CA ILE A 83 6.15 14.13 7.56
C ILE A 83 4.93 13.22 7.36
N ALA A 84 4.29 12.79 8.46
CA ALA A 84 3.06 12.02 8.38
C ALA A 84 1.92 12.82 7.74
N ARG A 85 1.83 14.13 8.01
CA ARG A 85 0.87 15.02 7.36
C ARG A 85 1.13 15.15 5.86
N GLN A 86 2.38 15.34 5.45
CA GLN A 86 2.75 15.37 4.03
C GLN A 86 2.37 14.07 3.30
N ALA A 87 2.58 12.92 3.94
CA ALA A 87 2.18 11.64 3.38
C ALA A 87 0.66 11.50 3.24
N LEU A 88 -0.12 12.02 4.21
CA LEU A 88 -1.59 12.07 4.12
C LEU A 88 -2.08 13.02 3.02
N ASP A 89 -1.45 14.19 2.88
CA ASP A 89 -1.77 15.14 1.83
C ASP A 89 -1.49 14.52 0.44
N ALA A 90 -0.37 13.80 0.28
CA ALA A 90 -0.06 13.07 -0.96
C ALA A 90 -1.09 11.96 -1.29
N ILE A 91 -1.64 11.28 -0.28
CA ILE A 91 -2.73 10.31 -0.45
C ILE A 91 -4.01 11.02 -0.91
N ALA A 92 -4.37 12.15 -0.31
CA ALA A 92 -5.54 12.93 -0.69
C ALA A 92 -5.42 13.43 -2.14
N ASP A 93 -4.28 14.02 -2.49
CA ASP A 93 -3.97 14.47 -3.84
C ASP A 93 -4.07 13.33 -4.87
N PHE A 94 -3.61 12.13 -4.51
CA PHE A 94 -3.73 10.97 -5.38
C PHE A 94 -5.19 10.57 -5.56
N ALA A 95 -5.95 10.45 -4.48
CA ALA A 95 -7.37 10.09 -4.55
C ALA A 95 -8.17 11.10 -5.40
N GLU A 96 -7.95 12.40 -5.22
CA GLU A 96 -8.61 13.46 -6.01
C GLU A 96 -8.30 13.35 -7.51
N ARG A 97 -7.07 12.96 -7.88
CA ARG A 97 -6.72 12.71 -9.30
C ARG A 97 -7.37 11.47 -9.89
N GLN A 98 -7.68 10.46 -9.07
CA GLN A 98 -8.27 9.20 -9.53
C GLN A 98 -9.80 9.26 -9.60
N VAL A 99 -10.44 10.05 -8.73
CA VAL A 99 -11.90 10.11 -8.69
C VAL A 99 -12.38 11.12 -9.72
N ILE A 100 -12.99 10.63 -10.80
CA ILE A 100 -13.87 11.46 -11.63
C ILE A 100 -15.16 11.67 -10.84
N VAL A 101 -15.15 12.62 -9.91
CA VAL A 101 -16.35 13.00 -9.15
C VAL A 101 -17.20 13.86 -10.10
N GLU A 102 -18.36 13.36 -10.55
CA GLU A 102 -19.42 14.31 -10.92
C GLU A 102 -19.73 15.13 -9.66
N PRO A 103 -19.69 16.48 -9.72
CA PRO A 103 -19.92 17.29 -8.53
C PRO A 103 -21.25 16.89 -7.90
N LEU A 104 -21.24 16.69 -6.57
CA LEU A 104 -22.47 16.40 -5.82
C LEU A 104 -23.52 17.47 -6.19
N PRO A 105 -24.73 17.07 -6.62
CA PRO A 105 -25.77 18.03 -6.91
C PRO A 105 -26.05 18.87 -5.66
N ALA A 106 -26.21 20.18 -5.89
CA ALA A 106 -26.45 21.19 -4.85
C ALA A 106 -27.71 20.92 -4.01
#